data_AF-A0A1B8G5B7-F1
#
_entry.id   AF-A0A1B8G5B7-F1
#
_cell.length_a   1.000
_cell.length_b   1.000
_cell.length_c   1.000
_cell.angle_alpha   90.00
_cell.angle_beta   90.00
_cell.angle_gamma   90.00
#
_symmetry.space_group_name_H-M   'P 1'
#
loop_
_entity.id
_entity.type
_entity.pdbx_description
1 polymer ?
#
loop_
_entity_poly.entity_id
_entity_poly.type
_entity_poly.pdbx_seq_one_letter_code
_entity_poly.pdbx_strand_id
1 'polypeptide(L)'
;MRSVLKTAVKEHKRAYEAEKKVPDFMKAPMAITHREFGHKHLQPQFEAPLALEAEGWVRELGKDEMETFGFVAYRVSYKESDDNWAEFLGKVEQGVELGWEGVVGAEGAKRKAMLHWVDGQAVGIAEGDLEGVQRHFNSNIPSSPTVSNQLCIVATPDAVSSFLFPPTVKGTGDSQPHLLAVSASTTTPPPPSKKDSADAASHSMDMTAPSGPTAFKIPPRLLYTDVYALGVYYPTLSVADFAALAAQHPLRLYQGSSTGVRRRDWRTAREGAVGVTPRASKEVL
;
A
#
# COMPACT_ATOMS: atom_id res chain seq x y z
N MET A 1 15.47 -13.77 -6.86
CA MET A 1 16.14 -14.23 -8.10
C MET A 1 17.67 -14.21 -8.05
N ARG A 2 18.35 -13.07 -7.76
CA ARG A 2 19.83 -13.06 -7.67
C ARG A 2 20.39 -14.04 -6.63
N SER A 3 19.67 -14.31 -5.55
CA SER A 3 20.04 -15.32 -4.54
C SER A 3 19.91 -16.75 -5.10
N VAL A 4 18.77 -17.09 -5.69
CA VAL A 4 18.45 -18.42 -6.24
C VAL A 4 19.44 -18.82 -7.35
N LEU A 5 19.71 -17.93 -8.31
CA LEU A 5 20.69 -18.20 -9.36
C LEU A 5 22.10 -18.40 -8.79
N LYS A 6 22.52 -17.58 -7.81
CA LYS A 6 23.82 -17.76 -7.16
C LYS A 6 23.91 -19.10 -6.44
N THR A 7 22.83 -19.54 -5.80
CA THR A 7 22.76 -20.86 -5.15
C THR A 7 22.90 -21.98 -6.19
N ALA A 8 22.10 -21.96 -7.25
CA ALA A 8 22.16 -22.96 -8.33
C ALA A 8 23.56 -23.03 -8.98
N VAL A 9 24.19 -21.89 -9.24
CA VAL A 9 25.56 -21.81 -9.77
C VAL A 9 26.57 -22.40 -8.78
N LYS A 10 26.42 -22.13 -7.48
CA LYS A 10 27.32 -22.65 -6.44
C LYS A 10 27.16 -24.16 -6.25
N GLU A 11 25.94 -24.67 -6.30
CA GLU A 11 25.63 -26.09 -6.22
C GLU A 11 26.20 -26.85 -7.42
N HIS A 12 25.96 -26.35 -8.64
CA HIS A 12 26.53 -26.93 -9.85
C HIS A 12 28.06 -26.89 -9.82
N LYS A 13 28.67 -25.77 -9.43
CA LYS A 13 30.13 -25.65 -9.27
C LYS A 13 30.66 -26.72 -8.30
N ARG A 14 30.03 -26.85 -7.13
CA ARG A 14 30.43 -27.81 -6.09
C ARG A 14 30.34 -29.25 -6.60
N ALA A 15 29.25 -29.61 -7.27
CA ALA A 15 29.08 -30.94 -7.84
C ALA A 15 30.15 -31.23 -8.91
N TYR A 16 30.38 -30.28 -9.82
CA TYR A 16 31.35 -30.42 -10.90
C TYR A 16 32.80 -30.54 -10.41
N GLU A 17 33.21 -29.70 -9.45
CA GLU A 17 34.57 -29.72 -8.87
C GLU A 17 34.80 -30.92 -7.94
N ALA A 18 33.74 -31.51 -7.38
CA ALA A 18 33.83 -32.76 -6.61
C ALA A 18 34.07 -33.97 -7.52
N GLU A 19 33.50 -33.98 -8.72
CA GLU A 19 33.64 -35.05 -9.70
C GLU A 19 34.89 -34.90 -10.58
N LYS A 20 35.29 -33.67 -10.89
CA LYS A 20 36.44 -33.37 -11.75
C LYS A 20 37.47 -32.52 -11.02
N LYS A 21 38.73 -32.99 -11.02
CA LYS A 21 39.87 -32.16 -10.61
C LYS A 21 40.11 -31.07 -11.65
N VAL A 22 39.53 -29.89 -11.43
CA VAL A 22 39.73 -28.70 -12.26
C VAL A 22 41.05 -28.02 -11.86
N PRO A 23 42.03 -27.89 -12.77
CA PRO A 23 43.26 -27.14 -12.51
C PRO A 23 42.98 -25.67 -12.21
N ASP A 24 43.80 -25.04 -11.36
CA ASP A 24 43.56 -23.68 -10.89
C ASP A 24 43.42 -22.64 -12.01
N PHE A 25 44.23 -22.75 -13.08
CA PHE A 25 44.17 -21.83 -14.22
C PHE A 25 42.85 -21.91 -15.01
N MET A 26 42.12 -23.04 -14.91
CA MET A 26 40.83 -23.23 -15.57
C MET A 26 39.65 -22.72 -14.75
N LYS A 27 39.81 -22.48 -13.44
CA LYS A 27 38.70 -22.09 -12.56
C LYS A 27 38.03 -20.77 -12.96
N ALA A 28 38.80 -19.77 -13.39
CA ALA A 28 38.26 -18.48 -13.79
C ALA A 28 37.49 -18.54 -15.13
N PRO A 29 38.02 -19.15 -16.21
CA PRO A 29 37.25 -19.41 -17.43
C PRO A 29 35.98 -20.23 -17.21
N MET A 30 36.02 -21.22 -16.32
CA MET A 30 34.87 -22.09 -16.01
C MET A 30 33.72 -21.38 -15.29
N ALA A 31 33.93 -20.17 -14.75
CA ALA A 31 32.88 -19.41 -14.09
C ALA A 31 31.69 -19.11 -15.03
N ILE A 32 31.94 -18.92 -16.33
CA ILE A 32 30.90 -18.69 -17.34
C ILE A 32 30.09 -19.97 -17.54
N THR A 33 30.76 -21.11 -17.68
CA THR A 33 30.13 -22.42 -17.82
C THR A 33 29.25 -22.75 -16.61
N HIS A 34 29.76 -22.56 -15.39
CA HIS A 34 28.94 -22.78 -14.19
C HIS A 34 27.72 -21.88 -14.13
N ARG A 35 27.83 -20.64 -14.62
CA ARG A 35 26.70 -19.72 -14.72
C ARG A 35 25.67 -20.23 -15.72
N GLU A 36 26.11 -20.67 -16.90
CA GLU A 36 25.23 -21.24 -17.94
C GLU A 36 24.49 -22.47 -17.41
N PHE A 37 25.18 -23.41 -16.77
CA PHE A 37 24.54 -24.58 -16.18
C PHE A 37 23.60 -24.22 -15.02
N GLY A 38 23.93 -23.20 -14.21
CA GLY A 38 23.01 -22.67 -13.22
C GLY A 38 21.74 -22.08 -13.83
N HIS A 39 21.83 -21.43 -15.00
CA HIS A 39 20.66 -20.99 -15.75
C HIS A 39 19.84 -22.17 -16.30
N LYS A 40 20.49 -23.16 -16.92
CA LYS A 40 19.83 -24.38 -17.42
C LYS A 40 19.16 -25.18 -16.30
N HIS A 41 19.74 -25.20 -15.10
CA HIS A 41 19.14 -25.86 -13.96
C HIS A 41 17.82 -25.19 -13.54
N LEU A 42 17.71 -23.88 -13.68
CA LEU A 42 16.49 -23.13 -13.40
C LEU A 42 15.54 -23.04 -14.60
N GLN A 43 16.03 -23.31 -15.82
CA GLN A 43 15.27 -23.22 -17.07
C GLN A 43 13.91 -23.97 -17.03
N PRO A 44 13.81 -25.20 -16.48
CA PRO A 44 12.51 -25.87 -16.36
C PRO A 44 11.48 -25.08 -15.55
N GLN A 45 11.89 -24.30 -14.54
CA GLN A 45 10.97 -23.48 -13.74
C GLN A 45 10.44 -22.25 -14.51
N PHE A 46 11.13 -21.83 -15.57
CA PHE A 46 10.69 -20.76 -16.46
C PHE A 46 9.86 -21.29 -17.64
N GLU A 47 10.23 -22.47 -18.16
CA GLU A 47 9.53 -23.11 -19.28
C GLU A 47 8.22 -23.79 -18.86
N ALA A 48 8.18 -24.30 -17.63
CA ALA A 48 7.00 -24.88 -17.00
C ALA A 48 6.82 -24.28 -15.60
N PRO A 49 6.40 -23.01 -15.50
CA PRO A 49 6.14 -22.38 -14.21
C PRO A 49 5.05 -23.16 -13.49
N LEU A 50 5.17 -23.25 -12.15
CA LEU A 50 4.11 -23.80 -11.32
C LEU A 50 2.81 -23.04 -11.60
N ALA A 51 1.69 -23.77 -11.69
CA ALA A 51 0.39 -23.14 -11.83
C ALA A 51 0.18 -22.18 -10.65
N LEU A 52 -0.19 -20.95 -10.95
CA LEU A 52 -0.53 -19.99 -9.91
C LEU A 52 -1.79 -20.49 -9.21
N GLU A 53 -1.73 -20.59 -7.89
CA GLU A 53 -2.88 -20.91 -7.06
C GLU A 53 -3.47 -19.62 -6.48
N ALA A 54 -4.78 -19.65 -6.23
CA ALA A 54 -5.45 -18.57 -5.53
C ALA A 54 -4.90 -18.43 -4.10
N GLU A 55 -4.64 -17.21 -3.67
CA GLU A 55 -4.17 -16.91 -2.32
C GLU A 55 -5.20 -17.37 -1.28
N GLY A 56 -4.72 -17.71 -0.07
CA GLY A 56 -5.57 -18.25 1.01
C GLY A 56 -6.77 -17.36 1.32
N TRP A 57 -6.54 -16.05 1.45
CA TRP A 57 -7.58 -15.06 1.72
C TRP A 57 -8.62 -14.97 0.60
N VAL A 58 -8.20 -15.06 -0.67
CA VAL A 58 -9.10 -15.04 -1.82
C VAL A 58 -9.99 -16.28 -1.82
N ARG A 59 -9.40 -17.46 -1.58
CA ARG A 59 -10.15 -18.71 -1.49
C ARG A 59 -11.16 -18.71 -0.35
N GLU A 60 -10.78 -18.22 0.81
CA GLU A 60 -11.63 -18.23 2.00
C GLU A 60 -12.78 -17.23 1.88
N LEU A 61 -12.50 -16.00 1.44
CA LEU A 61 -13.53 -14.98 1.25
C LEU A 61 -14.44 -15.28 0.05
N GLY A 62 -13.98 -16.12 -0.89
CA GLY A 62 -14.78 -16.59 -2.01
C GLY A 62 -15.78 -17.71 -1.68
N LYS A 63 -15.69 -18.36 -0.52
CA LYS A 63 -16.61 -19.45 -0.11
C LYS A 63 -18.05 -18.95 0.02
N ASP A 64 -19.02 -19.79 -0.31
CA ASP A 64 -20.45 -19.42 -0.31
C ASP A 64 -20.98 -18.94 1.05
N GLU A 65 -20.43 -19.46 2.15
CA GLU A 65 -20.77 -19.06 3.52
C GLU A 65 -20.43 -17.60 3.83
N MET A 66 -19.48 -17.01 3.10
CA MET A 66 -19.14 -15.59 3.25
C MET A 66 -20.16 -14.75 2.48
N GLU A 67 -20.89 -13.89 3.18
CA GLU A 67 -21.82 -12.96 2.53
C GLU A 67 -21.07 -11.78 1.92
N THR A 68 -20.41 -10.99 2.77
CA THR A 68 -19.67 -9.80 2.34
C THR A 68 -18.42 -9.59 3.20
N PHE A 69 -17.47 -8.82 2.66
CA PHE A 69 -16.31 -8.35 3.41
C PHE A 69 -15.87 -6.97 2.90
N GLY A 70 -15.08 -6.26 3.70
CA GLY A 70 -14.46 -5.01 3.25
C GLY A 70 -14.40 -3.95 4.32
N PHE A 71 -14.90 -2.75 4.00
CA PHE A 71 -14.71 -1.56 4.83
C PHE A 71 -15.99 -0.77 5.02
N VAL A 72 -16.11 -0.10 6.16
CA VAL A 72 -17.01 1.05 6.28
C VAL A 72 -16.36 2.22 5.55
N ALA A 73 -17.14 2.90 4.71
CA ALA A 73 -16.73 4.07 3.96
C ALA A 73 -17.57 5.29 4.36
N TYR A 74 -16.96 6.46 4.49
CA TYR A 74 -17.66 7.69 4.85
C TYR A 74 -17.62 8.69 3.70
N ARG A 75 -18.80 9.21 3.32
CA ARG A 75 -18.92 10.42 2.51
C ARG A 75 -18.80 11.62 3.45
N VAL A 76 -17.75 12.42 3.32
CA VAL A 76 -17.57 13.70 4.05
C VAL A 76 -17.34 14.87 3.10
N SER A 77 -17.97 14.79 1.93
CA SER A 77 -18.03 15.83 0.90
C SER A 77 -19.50 16.10 0.56
N TYR A 78 -19.93 17.36 0.68
CA TYR A 78 -21.35 17.71 0.68
C TYR A 78 -21.74 18.71 -0.40
N LYS A 79 -20.78 19.19 -1.20
CA LYS A 79 -21.03 20.21 -2.23
C LYS A 79 -21.45 19.62 -3.57
N GLU A 80 -21.12 18.36 -3.81
CA GLU A 80 -21.41 17.67 -5.05
C GLU A 80 -22.90 17.37 -5.19
N SER A 81 -23.44 17.54 -6.40
CA SER A 81 -24.76 17.04 -6.76
C SER A 81 -24.80 15.51 -6.68
N ASP A 82 -26.01 14.95 -6.61
CA ASP A 82 -26.20 13.49 -6.60
C ASP A 82 -25.62 12.83 -7.86
N ASP A 83 -25.71 13.49 -9.02
CA ASP A 83 -25.11 13.02 -10.27
C ASP A 83 -23.58 12.94 -10.19
N ASN A 84 -22.93 13.98 -9.64
CA ASN A 84 -21.49 14.01 -9.45
C ASN A 84 -21.04 12.96 -8.43
N TRP A 85 -21.85 12.74 -7.38
CA TRP A 85 -21.59 11.69 -6.40
C TRP A 85 -21.71 10.29 -7.00
N ALA A 86 -22.73 10.04 -7.82
CA ALA A 86 -22.88 8.79 -8.57
C ALA A 86 -21.72 8.55 -9.54
N GLU A 87 -21.26 9.60 -10.26
CA GLU A 87 -20.08 9.52 -11.12
C GLU A 87 -18.81 9.17 -10.33
N PHE A 88 -18.62 9.80 -9.17
CA PHE A 88 -17.51 9.49 -8.26
C PHE A 88 -17.53 8.03 -7.82
N LEU A 89 -18.68 7.51 -7.38
CA LEU A 89 -18.83 6.12 -6.96
C LEU A 89 -18.50 5.15 -8.10
N GLY A 90 -19.00 5.41 -9.31
CA GLY A 90 -18.68 4.58 -10.48
C GLY A 90 -17.18 4.54 -10.80
N LYS A 91 -16.47 5.67 -10.65
CA LYS A 91 -15.01 5.72 -10.82
C LYS A 91 -14.25 5.00 -9.69
N VAL A 92 -14.75 5.05 -8.45
CA VAL A 92 -14.18 4.28 -7.34
C VAL A 92 -14.32 2.78 -7.62
N GLU A 93 -15.51 2.32 -8.01
CA GLU A 93 -15.79 0.92 -8.34
C GLU A 93 -14.91 0.44 -9.49
N GLN A 94 -14.77 1.22 -10.56
CA GLN A 94 -13.83 0.91 -11.64
C GLN A 94 -12.38 0.81 -11.14
N GLY A 95 -11.97 1.69 -10.24
CA GLY A 95 -10.64 1.65 -9.64
C GLY A 95 -10.41 0.41 -8.78
N VAL A 96 -11.42 -0.01 -8.01
CA VAL A 96 -11.42 -1.25 -7.23
C VAL A 96 -11.34 -2.47 -8.16
N GLU A 97 -12.12 -2.46 -9.25
CA GLU A 97 -12.17 -3.52 -10.25
C GLU A 97 -10.78 -3.82 -10.83
N LEU A 98 -10.02 -2.76 -11.17
CA LEU A 98 -8.64 -2.88 -11.65
C LEU A 98 -7.70 -3.53 -10.62
N GLY A 99 -8.03 -3.46 -9.33
CA GLY A 99 -7.25 -4.12 -8.28
C GLY A 99 -7.30 -5.65 -8.34
N TRP A 100 -8.35 -6.22 -8.93
CA TRP A 100 -8.50 -7.67 -9.07
C TRP A 100 -7.78 -8.24 -10.30
N GLU A 101 -7.26 -7.38 -11.18
CA GLU A 101 -6.55 -7.82 -12.39
C GLU A 101 -5.31 -8.65 -12.02
N GLY A 102 -5.25 -9.88 -12.53
CA GLY A 102 -4.16 -10.81 -12.26
C GLY A 102 -4.27 -11.58 -10.94
N VAL A 103 -5.30 -11.33 -10.12
CA VAL A 103 -5.56 -12.12 -8.90
C VAL A 103 -6.24 -13.43 -9.27
N VAL A 104 -5.56 -14.55 -9.04
CA VAL A 104 -6.07 -15.88 -9.40
C VAL A 104 -7.24 -16.27 -8.51
N GLY A 105 -8.34 -16.71 -9.11
CA GLY A 105 -9.55 -17.16 -8.40
C GLY A 105 -10.36 -16.04 -7.75
N ALA A 106 -10.12 -14.77 -8.11
CA ALA A 106 -10.72 -13.61 -7.46
C ALA A 106 -12.25 -13.53 -7.56
N GLU A 107 -12.86 -14.10 -8.59
CA GLU A 107 -14.28 -13.87 -8.93
C GLU A 107 -15.26 -14.11 -7.76
N GLY A 108 -15.01 -15.12 -6.93
CA GLY A 108 -15.85 -15.39 -5.75
C GLY A 108 -15.74 -14.28 -4.69
N ALA A 109 -14.51 -13.89 -4.34
CA ALA A 109 -14.25 -12.86 -3.34
C ALA A 109 -14.64 -11.47 -3.84
N LYS A 110 -14.28 -11.14 -5.09
CA LYS A 110 -14.57 -9.88 -5.76
C LYS A 110 -16.05 -9.48 -5.69
N ARG A 111 -16.97 -10.41 -5.95
CA ARG A 111 -18.43 -10.15 -5.88
C ARG A 111 -18.95 -9.85 -4.47
N LYS A 112 -18.15 -10.16 -3.44
CA LYS A 112 -18.49 -10.02 -2.02
C LYS A 112 -17.76 -8.86 -1.35
N ALA A 113 -16.80 -8.27 -2.06
CA ALA A 113 -16.05 -7.12 -1.60
C ALA A 113 -16.94 -5.88 -1.65
N MET A 114 -17.21 -5.26 -0.50
CA MET A 114 -18.10 -4.11 -0.38
C MET A 114 -17.47 -2.94 0.37
N LEU A 115 -17.89 -1.74 -0.02
CA LEU A 115 -17.73 -0.50 0.74
C LEU A 115 -19.10 -0.14 1.32
N HIS A 116 -19.23 -0.23 2.65
CA HIS A 116 -20.46 0.11 3.36
C HIS A 116 -20.49 1.62 3.60
N TRP A 117 -21.13 2.36 2.69
CA TRP A 117 -21.16 3.82 2.73
C TRP A 117 -22.06 4.37 3.84
N VAL A 118 -21.52 5.30 4.60
CA VAL A 118 -22.19 6.12 5.60
C VAL A 118 -22.16 7.57 5.14
N ASP A 119 -23.32 8.22 5.13
CA ASP A 119 -23.40 9.66 4.91
C ASP A 119 -22.96 10.40 6.17
N GLY A 120 -21.80 11.04 6.10
CA GLY A 120 -21.23 11.82 7.20
C GLY A 120 -22.14 12.97 7.64
N GLN A 121 -22.87 13.60 6.71
CA GLN A 121 -23.73 14.73 7.02
C GLN A 121 -24.92 14.27 7.87
N ALA A 122 -25.52 13.13 7.50
CA ALA A 122 -26.66 12.55 8.19
C ALA A 122 -26.32 12.14 9.64
N VAL A 123 -25.06 11.78 9.91
CA VAL A 123 -24.57 11.42 11.26
C VAL A 123 -23.89 12.58 12.00
N GLY A 124 -24.01 13.81 11.48
CA GLY A 124 -23.53 15.02 12.14
C GLY A 124 -22.01 15.26 12.07
N ILE A 125 -21.32 14.68 11.10
CA ILE A 125 -19.89 14.92 10.84
C ILE A 125 -19.74 16.13 9.91
N ALA A 126 -18.87 17.08 10.27
CA ALA A 126 -18.59 18.24 9.43
C ALA A 126 -17.81 17.85 8.15
N GLU A 127 -17.93 18.66 7.09
CA GLU A 127 -17.26 18.39 5.82
C GLU A 127 -15.73 18.29 6.02
N GLY A 128 -15.13 17.18 5.57
CA GLY A 128 -13.70 16.91 5.73
C GLY A 128 -13.21 16.59 7.15
N ASP A 129 -14.09 16.48 8.16
CA ASP A 129 -13.71 16.22 9.56
C ASP A 129 -13.32 14.75 9.81
N LEU A 130 -12.03 14.44 9.64
CA LEU A 130 -11.49 13.10 9.88
C LEU A 130 -11.56 12.67 11.35
N GLU A 131 -11.52 13.60 12.30
CA GLU A 131 -11.67 13.30 13.73
C GLU A 131 -13.10 12.93 14.06
N GLY A 132 -14.07 13.62 13.46
CA GLY A 132 -15.49 13.26 13.50
C GLY A 132 -15.75 11.87 12.95
N VAL A 133 -15.16 11.54 11.79
CA VAL A 133 -15.23 10.17 11.22
C VAL A 133 -14.63 9.15 12.18
N GLN A 134 -13.41 9.38 12.68
CA GLN A 134 -12.75 8.45 13.58
C GLN A 134 -13.58 8.23 14.86
N ARG A 135 -14.13 9.29 15.46
CA ARG A 135 -15.02 9.21 16.62
C ARG A 135 -16.26 8.38 16.31
N HIS A 136 -16.97 8.67 15.22
CA HIS A 136 -18.18 7.95 14.84
C HIS A 136 -17.90 6.47 14.54
N PHE A 137 -16.80 6.18 13.83
CA PHE A 137 -16.40 4.81 13.52
C PHE A 137 -16.06 4.01 14.78
N ASN A 138 -15.33 4.59 15.73
CA ASN A 138 -15.02 3.93 17.01
C ASN A 138 -16.28 3.67 17.86
N SER A 139 -17.30 4.54 17.78
CA SER A 139 -18.59 4.32 18.45
C SER A 139 -19.47 3.28 17.74
N ASN A 140 -19.23 3.02 16.46
CA ASN A 140 -20.03 2.14 15.61
C ASN A 140 -19.15 1.09 14.91
N ILE A 141 -18.27 0.46 15.68
CA ILE A 141 -17.37 -0.56 15.15
C ILE A 141 -18.22 -1.69 14.53
N PRO A 142 -17.92 -2.11 13.29
CA PRO A 142 -18.63 -3.22 12.65
C PRO A 142 -18.59 -4.48 13.51
N SER A 143 -19.74 -5.12 13.67
CA SER A 143 -19.87 -6.40 14.37
C SER A 143 -19.45 -7.60 13.50
N SER A 144 -19.45 -7.44 12.17
CA SER A 144 -19.01 -8.49 11.25
C SER A 144 -17.48 -8.66 11.31
N PRO A 145 -16.96 -9.89 11.48
CA PRO A 145 -15.52 -10.14 11.52
C PRO A 145 -14.83 -9.93 10.16
N THR A 146 -15.59 -9.88 9.07
CA THR A 146 -15.09 -9.69 7.70
C THR A 146 -15.15 -8.24 7.25
N VAL A 147 -15.70 -7.34 8.07
CA VAL A 147 -15.63 -5.90 7.83
C VAL A 147 -14.57 -5.33 8.75
N SER A 148 -13.64 -4.56 8.20
CA SER A 148 -12.55 -3.94 8.95
C SER A 148 -13.07 -3.17 10.16
N ASN A 149 -12.53 -3.50 11.34
CA ASN A 149 -12.70 -2.75 12.57
C ASN A 149 -11.46 -1.90 12.93
N GLN A 150 -10.37 -2.03 12.16
CA GLN A 150 -9.10 -1.34 12.42
C GLN A 150 -8.95 -0.05 11.63
N LEU A 151 -9.63 0.06 10.50
CA LEU A 151 -9.62 1.26 9.67
C LEU A 151 -10.91 1.37 8.85
N CYS A 152 -11.25 2.61 8.50
CA CYS A 152 -12.35 2.94 7.60
C CYS A 152 -11.82 3.74 6.40
N ILE A 153 -12.63 3.80 5.35
CA ILE A 153 -12.34 4.55 4.12
C ILE A 153 -13.11 5.87 4.14
N VAL A 154 -12.52 6.94 3.61
CA VAL A 154 -13.12 8.28 3.66
C VAL A 154 -12.98 8.97 2.31
N ALA A 155 -14.12 9.47 1.81
CA ALA A 155 -14.21 10.33 0.65
C ALA A 155 -14.35 11.79 1.11
N THR A 156 -13.21 12.47 1.23
CA THR A 156 -13.14 13.92 1.50
C THR A 156 -13.37 14.74 0.21
N PRO A 157 -13.59 16.06 0.31
CA PRO A 157 -13.71 16.90 -0.88
C PRO A 157 -12.49 16.82 -1.82
N ASP A 158 -11.27 16.73 -1.24
CA ASP A 158 -10.02 16.51 -2.00
C ASP A 158 -10.03 15.16 -2.74
N ALA A 159 -10.46 14.10 -2.06
CA ALA A 159 -10.59 12.77 -2.66
C ALA A 159 -11.60 12.80 -3.81
N VAL A 160 -12.82 13.32 -3.59
CA VAL A 160 -13.88 13.39 -4.61
C VAL A 160 -13.42 14.20 -5.82
N SER A 161 -12.84 15.38 -5.59
CA SER A 161 -12.27 16.22 -6.64
C SER A 161 -11.22 15.48 -7.48
N SER A 162 -10.39 14.64 -6.84
CA SER A 162 -9.34 13.87 -7.54
C SER A 162 -9.89 12.86 -8.57
N PHE A 163 -11.13 12.40 -8.43
CA PHE A 163 -11.80 11.53 -9.41
C PHE A 163 -12.58 12.31 -10.46
N LEU A 164 -13.26 13.38 -10.07
CA LEU A 164 -14.12 14.16 -10.98
C LEU A 164 -13.29 15.06 -11.90
N PHE A 165 -12.22 15.66 -11.37
CA PHE A 165 -11.39 16.63 -12.07
C PHE A 165 -9.91 16.23 -11.99
N PRO A 166 -9.51 15.10 -12.60
CA PRO A 166 -8.12 14.67 -12.59
C PRO A 166 -7.25 15.72 -13.32
N PRO A 167 -6.10 16.11 -12.78
CA PRO A 167 -5.25 17.12 -13.41
C PRO A 167 -4.75 16.63 -14.76
N THR A 168 -4.85 17.52 -15.75
CA THR A 168 -4.51 17.24 -17.16
C THR A 168 -3.01 17.38 -17.47
N VAL A 169 -2.20 17.80 -16.49
CA VAL A 169 -0.79 18.15 -16.70
C VAL A 169 0.10 16.90 -16.65
N LYS A 170 0.63 16.49 -17.80
CA LYS A 170 1.59 15.37 -17.99
C LYS A 170 2.96 15.51 -17.28
N GLY A 171 3.15 16.50 -16.40
CA GLY A 171 4.48 16.97 -15.96
C GLY A 171 4.89 16.62 -14.54
N THR A 172 3.94 16.43 -13.62
CA THR A 172 4.21 15.97 -12.26
C THR A 172 3.19 14.89 -11.98
N GLY A 173 3.62 13.70 -11.52
CA GLY A 173 2.77 12.52 -11.31
C GLY A 173 1.77 12.65 -10.17
N ASP A 174 1.20 13.84 -9.98
CA ASP A 174 0.87 14.41 -8.67
C ASP A 174 -0.63 14.50 -8.35
N SER A 175 -1.51 13.93 -9.15
CA SER A 175 -2.81 13.50 -8.60
C SER A 175 -3.33 12.27 -9.31
N GLN A 176 -3.00 11.11 -8.75
CA GLN A 176 -3.81 9.93 -9.00
C GLN A 176 -5.08 10.03 -8.16
N PRO A 177 -6.24 9.59 -8.69
CA PRO A 177 -7.45 9.45 -7.90
C PRO A 177 -7.18 8.59 -6.67
N HIS A 178 -7.62 9.06 -5.50
CA HIS A 178 -7.32 8.43 -4.23
C HIS A 178 -8.44 8.61 -3.22
N LEU A 179 -8.54 7.66 -2.30
CA LEU A 179 -9.35 7.72 -1.09
C LEU A 179 -8.43 7.93 0.11
N LEU A 180 -9.00 8.25 1.27
CA LEU A 180 -8.27 8.20 2.53
C LEU A 180 -8.63 6.93 3.29
N ALA A 181 -7.62 6.27 3.87
CA ALA A 181 -7.80 5.26 4.90
C ALA A 181 -7.50 5.91 6.25
N VAL A 182 -8.38 5.73 7.24
CA VAL A 182 -8.28 6.33 8.58
C VAL A 182 -8.34 5.24 9.64
N SER A 183 -7.39 5.25 10.56
CA SER A 183 -7.31 4.29 11.66
C SER A 183 -8.50 4.41 12.61
N ALA A 184 -9.02 3.28 13.09
CA ALA A 184 -9.67 3.21 14.39
C ALA A 184 -8.67 3.67 15.46
N SER A 185 -9.14 4.31 16.51
CA SER A 185 -8.24 4.78 17.58
C SER A 185 -7.65 3.57 18.29
N THR A 186 -6.39 3.25 18.01
CA THR A 186 -5.59 2.48 18.96
C THR A 186 -5.07 3.47 19.98
N THR A 187 -5.53 3.33 21.22
CA THR A 187 -4.87 3.89 22.40
C THR A 187 -3.37 3.96 22.16
N THR A 188 -2.79 5.15 22.34
CA THR A 188 -1.36 5.41 22.39
C THR A 188 -0.62 4.20 22.94
N PRO A 189 0.40 3.64 22.27
CA PRO A 189 1.20 2.58 22.88
C PRO A 189 1.66 3.11 24.26
N PRO A 190 1.47 2.35 25.35
CA PRO A 190 1.90 2.82 26.66
C PRO A 190 3.40 3.15 26.55
N PRO A 191 3.85 4.29 27.10
CA PRO A 191 5.27 4.59 27.13
C PRO A 191 5.98 3.38 27.75
N PRO A 192 7.15 2.97 27.24
CA PRO A 192 7.88 1.85 27.82
C PRO A 192 8.02 2.13 29.32
N SER A 193 7.40 1.27 30.11
CA SER A 193 7.43 1.31 31.55
C SER A 193 8.88 1.41 31.98
N LYS A 194 9.24 2.56 32.57
CA LYS A 194 10.55 2.75 33.22
C LYS A 194 10.72 1.65 34.26
N LYS A 195 11.48 0.63 33.90
CA LYS A 195 12.19 -0.23 34.85
C LYS A 195 13.66 -0.17 34.48
N ASP A 196 14.35 0.68 35.23
CA ASP A 196 15.74 0.58 35.67
C ASP A 196 16.73 -0.04 34.69
N SER A 197 17.32 0.82 33.86
CA SER A 197 18.72 0.63 33.49
C SER A 197 19.34 2.01 33.25
N ALA A 198 20.27 2.38 34.14
CA ALA A 198 21.16 3.51 33.95
C ALA A 198 22.10 3.23 32.76
N ASP A 199 22.54 4.30 32.12
CA ASP A 199 23.55 4.36 31.06
C ASP A 199 23.13 3.99 29.63
N ALA A 200 22.56 4.99 28.93
CA ALA A 200 22.98 5.32 27.57
C ALA A 200 22.42 6.72 27.20
N ALA A 201 23.30 7.61 26.75
CA ALA A 201 22.96 8.96 26.32
C ALA A 201 21.86 8.96 25.24
N SER A 202 20.67 9.41 25.59
CA SER A 202 19.53 9.49 24.68
C SER A 202 19.56 10.80 23.89
N HIS A 203 19.82 10.72 22.58
CA HIS A 203 19.27 11.69 21.64
C HIS A 203 17.76 11.40 21.52
N SER A 204 16.95 11.99 22.41
CA SER A 204 15.50 12.02 22.24
C SER A 204 15.20 13.00 21.11
N MET A 205 14.98 12.49 19.89
CA MET A 205 14.18 13.24 18.94
C MET A 205 12.77 13.32 19.50
N ASP A 206 12.40 14.53 19.91
CA ASP A 206 11.07 14.90 20.35
C ASP A 206 10.13 14.76 19.14
N MET A 207 9.64 13.54 18.91
CA MET A 207 8.59 13.27 17.92
C MET A 207 7.27 13.46 18.63
N THR A 208 6.82 14.71 18.70
CA THR A 208 5.42 15.02 19.01
C THR A 208 4.57 14.23 18.01
N ALA A 209 3.87 13.20 18.48
CA ALA A 209 2.94 12.45 17.64
C ALA A 209 1.93 13.46 17.06
N PRO A 210 1.66 13.45 15.74
CA PRO A 210 0.72 14.38 15.15
C PRO A 210 -0.63 14.25 15.85
N SER A 211 -1.21 15.36 16.30
CA SER A 211 -2.39 15.37 17.19
C SER A 211 -3.70 15.09 16.46
N GLY A 212 -3.71 14.17 15.49
CA GLY A 212 -4.88 13.84 14.69
C GLY A 212 -4.92 12.37 14.30
N PRO A 213 -6.01 11.92 13.65
CA PRO A 213 -6.17 10.53 13.24
C PRO A 213 -5.01 10.09 12.35
N THR A 214 -4.50 8.88 12.58
CA THR A 214 -3.54 8.27 11.64
C THR A 214 -4.29 7.96 10.34
N ALA A 215 -3.90 8.64 9.26
CA ALA A 215 -4.56 8.52 7.97
C ALA A 215 -3.54 8.55 6.82
N PHE A 216 -3.89 7.91 5.70
CA PHE A 216 -3.06 7.90 4.50
C PHE A 216 -3.90 7.84 3.23
N LYS A 217 -3.36 8.37 2.13
CA LYS A 217 -4.01 8.31 0.81
C LYS A 217 -3.77 6.94 0.19
N ILE A 218 -4.79 6.35 -0.43
CA ILE A 218 -4.74 5.05 -1.10
C ILE A 218 -5.46 5.10 -2.46
N PRO A 219 -4.87 4.57 -3.54
CA PRO A 219 -5.59 4.35 -4.78
C PRO A 219 -6.58 3.18 -4.61
N PRO A 220 -7.80 3.25 -5.18
CA PRO A 220 -8.82 2.20 -5.02
C PRO A 220 -8.36 0.79 -5.41
N ARG A 221 -7.47 0.68 -6.41
CA ARG A 221 -6.93 -0.60 -6.87
C ARG A 221 -6.17 -1.41 -5.80
N LEU A 222 -5.67 -0.75 -4.75
CA LEU A 222 -4.93 -1.42 -3.67
C LEU A 222 -5.80 -1.68 -2.44
N LEU A 223 -7.09 -1.31 -2.50
CA LEU A 223 -7.98 -1.35 -1.35
C LEU A 223 -8.10 -2.76 -0.78
N TYR A 224 -8.33 -3.76 -1.63
CA TYR A 224 -8.51 -5.15 -1.19
C TYR A 224 -7.22 -5.96 -1.23
N THR A 225 -6.44 -5.87 -2.30
CA THR A 225 -5.24 -6.71 -2.48
C THR A 225 -4.10 -6.37 -1.54
N ASP A 226 -4.00 -5.12 -1.08
CA ASP A 226 -2.98 -4.71 -0.13
C ASP A 226 -3.61 -4.38 1.23
N VAL A 227 -4.50 -3.38 1.30
CA VAL A 227 -4.96 -2.90 2.61
C VAL A 227 -5.86 -3.91 3.31
N TYR A 228 -6.83 -4.51 2.63
CA TYR A 228 -7.62 -5.56 3.26
C TYR A 228 -6.78 -6.80 3.51
N ALA A 229 -6.05 -7.30 2.51
CA ALA A 229 -5.28 -8.53 2.64
C ALA A 229 -4.17 -8.44 3.72
N LEU A 230 -3.38 -7.36 3.76
CA LEU A 230 -2.22 -7.21 4.64
C LEU A 230 -2.50 -6.41 5.92
N GLY A 231 -3.60 -5.65 5.96
CA GLY A 231 -3.99 -4.85 7.11
C GLY A 231 -5.12 -5.47 7.92
N VAL A 232 -6.09 -6.12 7.27
CA VAL A 232 -7.31 -6.61 7.93
C VAL A 232 -7.26 -8.13 8.09
N TYR A 233 -7.08 -8.85 6.99
CA TYR A 233 -7.18 -10.31 6.96
C TYR A 233 -5.92 -10.99 7.51
N TYR A 234 -4.74 -10.62 6.99
CA TYR A 234 -3.44 -10.97 7.56
C TYR A 234 -2.78 -9.69 8.09
N PRO A 235 -3.05 -9.25 9.34
CA PRO A 235 -2.61 -7.97 9.89
C PRO A 235 -1.08 -7.95 10.11
N THR A 236 -0.34 -7.94 9.01
CA THR A 236 1.11 -7.90 8.92
C THR A 236 1.62 -6.46 8.87
N LEU A 237 0.75 -5.53 8.47
CA LEU A 237 0.98 -4.09 8.45
C LEU A 237 -0.12 -3.38 9.24
N SER A 238 0.28 -2.55 10.19
CA SER A 238 -0.64 -1.64 10.88
C SER A 238 -0.98 -0.42 10.01
N VAL A 239 -2.02 0.32 10.38
CA VAL A 239 -2.38 1.59 9.71
C VAL A 239 -1.21 2.59 9.76
N ALA A 240 -0.45 2.60 10.86
CA ALA A 240 0.75 3.43 10.99
C ALA A 240 1.85 3.01 10.01
N ASP A 241 2.01 1.71 9.75
CA ASP A 241 2.97 1.21 8.77
C ASP A 241 2.58 1.63 7.35
N PHE A 242 1.30 1.50 6.98
CA PHE A 242 0.80 2.00 5.70
C PHE A 242 1.00 3.50 5.55
N ALA A 243 0.73 4.28 6.60
CA ALA A 243 0.95 5.72 6.60
C ALA A 243 2.45 6.07 6.46
N ALA A 244 3.33 5.34 7.13
CA ALA A 244 4.77 5.51 6.99
C ALA A 244 5.27 5.16 5.58
N LEU A 245 4.70 4.13 4.95
CA LEU A 245 4.99 3.77 3.55
C LEU A 245 4.47 4.83 2.58
N ALA A 246 3.25 5.33 2.79
CA ALA A 246 2.65 6.40 2.00
C ALA A 246 3.48 7.69 2.09
N ALA A 247 3.97 8.05 3.27
CA ALA A 247 4.79 9.25 3.52
C ALA A 247 6.12 9.27 2.75
N GLN A 248 6.56 8.14 2.18
CA GLN A 248 7.73 8.09 1.30
C GLN A 248 7.42 8.62 -0.10
N HIS A 249 6.17 8.56 -0.54
CA HIS A 249 5.73 9.11 -1.81
C HIS A 249 5.59 10.65 -1.71
N PRO A 250 5.93 11.43 -2.76
CA PRO A 250 5.79 12.90 -2.73
C PRO A 250 4.37 13.37 -2.38
N LEU A 251 3.35 12.66 -2.88
CA LEU A 251 1.93 12.92 -2.58
C LEU A 251 1.40 12.31 -1.28
N ARG A 252 2.25 11.66 -0.47
CA ARG A 252 1.80 10.89 0.70
C ARG A 252 0.75 9.81 0.33
N LEU A 253 0.92 9.19 -0.84
CA LEU A 253 0.04 8.18 -1.42
C LEU A 253 0.69 6.80 -1.30
N TYR A 254 -0.02 5.86 -0.70
CA TYR A 254 0.41 4.46 -0.67
C TYR A 254 0.34 3.86 -2.09
N GLN A 255 1.44 3.27 -2.55
CA GLN A 255 1.54 2.66 -3.89
C GLN A 255 1.82 1.15 -3.86
N GLY A 256 1.66 0.51 -2.71
CA GLY A 256 1.99 -0.90 -2.55
C GLY A 256 3.51 -1.13 -2.51
N SER A 257 3.91 -2.35 -2.87
CA SER A 257 5.33 -2.71 -2.94
C SER A 257 6.09 -1.82 -3.93
N SER A 258 7.19 -1.21 -3.46
CA SER A 258 8.03 -0.32 -4.26
C SER A 258 9.46 -0.85 -4.37
N THR A 259 10.14 -0.51 -5.47
CA THR A 259 11.55 -0.83 -5.65
C THR A 259 12.44 0.29 -5.08
N GLY A 260 13.69 -0.04 -4.77
CA GLY A 260 14.65 0.96 -4.29
C GLY A 260 14.92 2.08 -5.30
N VAL A 261 14.75 1.81 -6.60
CA VAL A 261 14.86 2.83 -7.66
C VAL A 261 13.70 3.81 -7.56
N ARG A 262 12.45 3.35 -7.54
CA ARG A 262 11.27 4.24 -7.41
C ARG A 262 11.34 5.13 -6.17
N ARG A 263 11.76 4.56 -5.03
CA ARG A 263 11.95 5.33 -3.79
C ARG A 263 13.08 6.35 -3.86
N ARG A 264 14.11 6.11 -4.69
CA ARG A 264 15.15 7.11 -4.95
C ARG A 264 14.57 8.27 -5.75
N ASP A 265 13.85 7.97 -6.82
CA ASP A 265 13.22 8.99 -7.68
C ASP A 265 12.27 9.88 -6.89
N TRP A 266 11.49 9.30 -5.97
CA TRP A 266 10.62 10.06 -5.05
C TRP A 266 11.38 11.00 -4.11
N ARG A 267 12.54 10.59 -3.59
CA ARG A 267 13.38 11.47 -2.76
C ARG A 267 13.93 12.63 -3.58
N THR A 268 14.43 12.35 -4.79
CA THR A 268 14.92 13.40 -5.70
C THR A 268 13.81 14.38 -6.09
N ALA A 269 12.59 13.90 -6.34
CA ALA A 269 11.45 14.77 -6.61
C ALA A 269 11.10 15.67 -5.41
N ARG A 270 11.16 15.15 -4.18
CA ARG A 270 10.95 15.95 -2.96
C ARG A 270 12.03 17.01 -2.78
N GLU A 271 13.29 16.66 -3.02
CA GLU A 271 14.42 17.58 -2.92
C GLU A 271 14.34 18.68 -4.00
N GLY A 272 13.93 18.33 -5.21
CA GLY A 272 13.72 19.28 -6.32
C GLY A 272 12.56 20.25 -6.09
N ALA A 273 11.49 19.81 -5.41
CA ALA A 273 10.35 20.66 -5.06
C ALA A 273 10.68 21.71 -3.98
N VAL A 274 11.66 21.44 -3.11
CA VAL A 274 12.11 22.36 -2.05
C VAL A 274 13.06 23.45 -2.61
N GLY A 275 13.60 23.28 -3.82
CA GLY A 275 14.57 24.19 -4.45
C GLY A 275 13.97 25.40 -5.20
N VAL A 276 12.64 25.53 -5.29
CA VAL A 276 11.99 26.65 -6.00
C VAL A 276 11.52 27.70 -4.99
N THR A 277 12.38 28.64 -4.63
CA THR A 277 11.95 29.91 -4.04
C THR A 277 11.46 30.84 -5.16
N PRO A 278 10.33 31.55 -5.00
CA PRO A 278 9.90 32.53 -5.98
C PRO A 278 10.87 33.72 -5.90
N ARG A 279 11.66 33.91 -6.96
CA ARG A 279 12.49 35.09 -7.12
C ARG A 279 11.57 36.28 -7.31
N ALA A 280 11.47 37.13 -6.29
CA ALA A 280 10.72 38.38 -6.34
C ALA A 280 11.14 39.20 -7.57
N SER A 281 10.17 39.51 -8.42
CA SER A 281 10.30 40.47 -9.51
C SER A 281 10.72 41.81 -8.93
N LYS A 282 11.91 42.30 -9.28
CA LYS A 282 12.24 43.71 -9.09
C LYS A 282 11.48 44.51 -10.15
N GLU A 283 10.54 45.32 -9.69
CA GLU A 283 10.00 46.41 -10.49
C GLU A 283 11.13 47.36 -10.90
N VAL A 284 11.12 47.71 -12.18
CA VAL A 284 11.96 48.75 -12.77
C VAL A 284 11.20 50.06 -12.59
N LEU A 285 11.85 51.02 -11.94
CA LEU A 285 11.58 52.45 -12.05
C LEU A 285 12.71 53.06 -12.90
#